data_AF-A0A950EH88-F1
#
_entry.id   AF-A0A950EH88-F1
#
_cell.length_a   1.000
_cell.length_b   1.000
_cell.length_c   1.000
_cell.angle_alpha   90.00
_cell.angle_beta   90.00
_cell.angle_gamma   90.00
#
_symmetry.space_group_name_H-M   'P 1'
#
loop_
_entity.id
_entity.type
_entity.pdbx_description
1 polymer ?
#
loop_
_entity_poly.entity_id
_entity_poly.type
_entity_poly.pdbx_seq_one_letter_code
_entity_poly.pdbx_strand_id
1 'polypeptide(L)'
;MNHPGMGAILWPFLIYWMALFVACSIVLEVGQDQLYDEVTPRSGLKVTAGSLVLAALLTWLRPSFDTMFTSDIAWTLLQALVWSGVFILAFQFQPLHGATLGTLTMLVVSGLATMGVQSLTTPRPALPSIRSLSTPKAIRQPIGPRALPKAAEP
;
A
#
# COMPACT_ATOMS: atom_id res chain seq x y z
N MET A 1 15.75 14.75 -16.65
CA MET A 1 14.95 14.84 -15.40
C MET A 1 13.53 14.44 -15.74
N ASN A 2 13.16 13.19 -15.51
CA ASN A 2 11.79 12.75 -15.73
C ASN A 2 10.97 13.32 -14.58
N HIS A 3 10.06 14.25 -14.87
CA HIS A 3 8.98 14.54 -13.92
C HIS A 3 8.32 13.20 -13.60
N PRO A 4 8.28 12.76 -12.33
CA PRO A 4 7.44 11.63 -11.98
C PRO A 4 6.04 12.00 -12.47
N GLY A 5 5.58 11.34 -13.54
CA GLY A 5 4.36 11.73 -14.22
C GLY A 5 3.23 11.80 -13.20
N MET A 6 2.30 12.74 -13.35
CA MET A 6 1.13 12.90 -12.48
C MET A 6 0.51 11.56 -12.02
N GLY A 7 0.51 10.53 -12.88
CA GLY A 7 0.05 9.18 -12.55
C GLY A 7 0.77 8.51 -11.36
N ALA A 8 2.05 8.79 -11.11
CA ALA A 8 2.84 8.26 -9.99
C ALA A 8 2.42 8.82 -8.62
N ILE A 9 1.64 9.90 -8.61
CA ILE A 9 1.08 10.53 -7.39
C ILE A 9 -0.42 10.28 -7.34
N LEU A 10 -1.10 10.44 -8.49
CA LEU A 10 -2.55 10.32 -8.61
C LEU A 10 -3.05 8.91 -8.29
N TRP A 11 -2.35 7.85 -8.73
CA TRP A 11 -2.76 6.48 -8.44
C TRP A 11 -2.68 6.14 -6.95
N PRO A 12 -1.55 6.34 -6.26
CA PRO A 12 -1.49 6.18 -4.80
C PRO A 12 -2.56 7.00 -4.09
N PHE A 13 -2.75 8.25 -4.48
CA PHE A 13 -3.76 9.13 -3.88
C PHE A 13 -5.17 8.54 -3.98
N LEU A 14 -5.59 8.10 -5.17
CA LEU A 14 -6.91 7.51 -5.38
C LEU A 14 -7.11 6.22 -4.57
N ILE A 15 -6.07 5.37 -4.49
CA ILE A 15 -6.11 4.13 -3.71
C ILE A 15 -6.24 4.44 -2.21
N TYR A 16 -5.39 5.35 -1.70
CA TYR A 16 -5.45 5.78 -0.30
C TYR A 16 -6.80 6.41 0.01
N TRP A 17 -7.31 7.28 -0.87
CA TRP A 17 -8.60 7.93 -0.68
C TRP A 17 -9.74 6.92 -0.64
N MET A 18 -9.80 5.96 -1.57
CA MET A 18 -10.84 4.94 -1.56
C MET A 18 -10.80 4.09 -0.28
N ALA A 19 -9.60 3.63 0.12
CA ALA A 19 -9.44 2.83 1.33
C ALA A 19 -9.86 3.61 2.59
N LEU A 20 -9.46 4.87 2.71
CA LEU A 20 -9.81 5.74 3.84
C LEU A 20 -11.28 6.12 3.82
N PHE A 21 -11.86 6.34 2.66
CA PHE A 21 -13.27 6.66 2.50
C PHE A 21 -14.13 5.50 3.04
N VAL A 22 -13.84 4.27 2.62
CA VAL A 22 -14.55 3.07 3.10
C VAL A 22 -14.32 2.87 4.60
N ALA A 23 -13.07 2.94 5.06
CA ALA A 23 -12.76 2.74 6.49
C ALA A 23 -13.42 3.79 7.38
N CYS A 24 -13.33 5.08 7.02
CA CYS A 24 -13.98 6.15 7.78
C CYS A 24 -15.50 6.05 7.71
N SER A 25 -16.08 5.62 6.59
CA SER A 25 -17.53 5.38 6.48
C SER A 25 -17.97 4.32 7.50
N ILE A 26 -17.30 3.16 7.51
CA ILE A 26 -17.62 2.06 8.42
C ILE A 26 -17.43 2.48 9.88
N VAL A 27 -16.30 3.11 10.23
CA VAL A 27 -16.03 3.49 11.62
C VAL A 27 -17.00 4.57 12.09
N LEU A 28 -17.40 5.50 11.22
CA LEU A 28 -18.38 6.52 11.59
C LEU A 28 -19.78 5.91 11.74
N GLU A 29 -20.20 5.05 10.82
CA GLU A 29 -21.49 4.36 10.88
C GLU A 29 -21.59 3.47 12.12
N VAL A 30 -20.66 2.52 12.28
CA VAL A 30 -20.65 1.59 13.42
C VAL A 30 -20.34 2.33 14.72
N GLY A 31 -19.39 3.25 14.73
CA GLY A 31 -18.96 3.93 15.95
C GLY A 31 -20.04 4.85 16.51
N GLN A 32 -20.79 5.56 15.66
CA GLN A 32 -21.83 6.48 16.11
C GLN A 32 -23.09 5.72 16.54
N ASP A 33 -23.46 4.68 15.80
CA ASP A 33 -24.55 3.77 16.15
C ASP A 33 -24.29 3.06 17.49
N GLN A 34 -23.11 2.45 17.66
CA GLN A 34 -22.83 1.62 18.83
C GLN A 34 -22.42 2.40 20.09
N LEU A 35 -21.80 3.58 19.96
CA LEU A 35 -21.29 4.34 21.12
C LEU A 35 -22.23 5.46 21.57
N TYR A 36 -23.07 5.98 20.67
CA TYR A 36 -23.84 7.19 20.94
C TYR A 36 -25.33 7.09 20.60
N ASP A 37 -25.78 6.06 19.86
CA ASP A 37 -27.17 5.95 19.37
C ASP A 37 -27.63 7.22 18.63
N GLU A 38 -26.70 7.85 17.91
CA GLU A 38 -26.89 9.13 17.22
C GLU A 38 -26.65 9.00 15.72
N VAL A 39 -27.55 9.59 14.92
CA VAL A 39 -27.34 9.72 13.47
C VAL A 39 -26.53 10.99 13.20
N THR A 40 -25.26 10.83 12.80
CA THR A 40 -24.40 11.99 12.54
C THR A 40 -24.93 12.84 11.39
N PRO A 41 -25.29 14.12 11.62
CA PRO A 41 -25.79 14.97 10.56
C PRO A 41 -24.70 15.22 9.52
N ARG A 42 -25.08 15.10 8.24
CA ARG A 42 -24.18 15.26 7.08
C ARG A 42 -22.97 14.31 7.11
N SER A 43 -23.16 13.09 7.62
CA SER A 43 -22.13 12.04 7.71
C SER A 43 -21.34 11.90 6.40
N GLY A 44 -22.00 11.79 5.25
CA GLY A 44 -21.32 11.64 3.95
C GLY A 44 -20.34 12.78 3.63
N LEU A 45 -20.71 14.03 3.92
CA LEU A 45 -19.82 15.18 3.68
C LEU A 45 -18.62 15.17 4.63
N LYS A 46 -18.86 14.88 5.91
CA LYS A 46 -17.81 14.77 6.92
C LYS A 46 -16.82 13.66 6.56
N VAL A 47 -17.31 12.47 6.22
CA VAL A 47 -16.49 11.32 5.82
C VAL A 47 -15.68 11.63 4.57
N THR A 48 -16.29 12.24 3.55
CA THR A 48 -15.57 12.62 2.33
C THR A 48 -14.44 13.60 2.63
N ALA A 49 -14.73 14.65 3.41
CA ALA A 49 -13.72 15.65 3.78
C ALA A 49 -12.59 15.05 4.64
N GLY A 50 -12.94 14.29 5.68
CA GLY A 50 -11.98 13.65 6.58
C GLY A 50 -11.09 12.63 5.85
N SER A 51 -11.69 11.77 5.02
CA SER A 51 -10.94 10.80 4.22
C SER A 51 -10.04 11.46 3.18
N LEU A 52 -10.44 12.57 2.56
CA LEU A 52 -9.59 13.34 1.64
C LEU A 52 -8.36 13.92 2.34
N VAL A 53 -8.53 14.50 3.53
CA VAL A 53 -7.42 15.04 4.34
C VAL A 53 -6.44 13.92 4.69
N LEU A 54 -6.94 12.78 5.18
CA LEU A 54 -6.10 11.64 5.52
C LEU A 54 -5.42 11.02 4.28
N ALA A 55 -6.08 11.02 3.13
CA ALA A 55 -5.54 10.48 1.88
C ALA A 55 -4.41 11.35 1.34
N ALA A 56 -4.60 12.67 1.37
CA ALA A 56 -3.55 13.62 1.02
C ALA A 56 -2.34 13.44 1.96
N LEU A 57 -2.59 13.27 3.25
CA LEU A 57 -1.57 13.02 4.25
C LEU A 57 -0.77 11.73 3.96
N LEU A 58 -1.45 10.60 3.71
CA LEU A 58 -0.77 9.35 3.36
C LEU A 58 0.00 9.43 2.03
N THR A 59 -0.56 10.14 1.05
CA THR A 59 0.07 10.29 -0.27
C THR A 59 1.37 11.09 -0.19
N TRP A 60 1.38 12.13 0.65
CA TRP A 60 2.56 12.95 0.86
C TRP A 60 3.59 12.21 1.71
N LEU A 61 3.18 11.73 2.89
CA LEU A 61 4.11 11.18 3.87
C LEU A 61 4.64 9.81 3.48
N ARG A 62 3.85 9.04 2.70
CA ARG A 62 4.15 7.65 2.32
C ARG A 62 4.73 6.85 3.50
N PRO A 63 4.01 6.81 4.63
CA PRO A 63 4.54 6.21 5.85
C PRO A 63 4.90 4.74 5.60
N SER A 64 6.06 4.33 6.10
CA SER A 64 6.53 2.95 6.03
C SER A 64 6.18 2.20 7.30
N PHE A 65 5.42 1.12 7.14
CA PHE A 65 5.00 0.28 8.26
C PHE A 65 6.19 -0.38 8.98
N ASP A 66 7.29 -0.64 8.26
CA ASP A 66 8.47 -1.32 8.81
C ASP A 66 9.28 -0.45 9.78
N THR A 67 9.19 0.88 9.63
CA THR A 67 10.04 1.85 10.36
C THR A 67 9.29 2.64 11.42
N MET A 68 7.95 2.61 11.41
CA MET A 68 7.11 3.44 12.28
C MET A 68 7.30 3.16 13.79
N PHE A 69 7.61 1.92 14.17
CA PHE A 69 7.82 1.53 15.57
C PHE A 69 9.28 1.53 16.00
N THR A 70 10.19 1.92 15.11
CA THR A 70 11.64 1.93 15.38
C THR A 70 12.20 3.34 15.19
N SER A 71 12.67 3.64 13.99
CA SER A 71 13.42 4.87 13.68
C SER A 71 12.52 6.10 13.59
N ASP A 72 11.24 5.92 13.25
CA ASP A 72 10.29 7.01 12.97
C ASP A 72 9.19 7.13 14.03
N ILE A 73 9.47 6.73 15.28
CA ILE A 73 8.45 6.71 16.35
C ILE A 73 7.87 8.10 16.64
N ALA A 74 8.69 9.15 16.63
CA ALA A 74 8.21 10.52 16.84
C ALA A 74 7.25 10.96 15.73
N TRP A 75 7.56 10.60 14.47
CA TRP A 75 6.71 10.88 13.33
C TRP A 75 5.39 10.09 13.39
N THR A 76 5.46 8.85 13.84
CA THR A 76 4.30 7.97 14.03
C THR A 76 3.37 8.48 15.11
N LEU A 77 3.92 9.00 16.22
CA LEU A 77 3.12 9.66 17.26
C LEU A 77 2.43 10.92 16.75
N LEU A 78 3.12 11.75 15.98
CA LEU A 78 2.51 12.92 15.34
C LEU A 78 1.39 12.49 14.39
N GLN A 79 1.60 11.43 13.62
CA GLN A 79 0.58 10.90 12.73
C GLN A 79 -0.64 10.37 13.51
N ALA A 80 -0.43 9.66 14.62
CA ALA A 80 -1.51 9.24 15.50
C ALA A 80 -2.32 10.44 16.02
N LEU A 81 -1.65 11.51 16.46
CA LEU A 81 -2.31 12.74 16.91
C LEU A 81 -3.12 13.40 15.80
N VAL A 82 -2.60 13.47 14.58
CA VAL A 82 -3.35 14.03 13.43
C VAL A 82 -4.58 13.19 13.12
N TRP A 83 -4.46 11.86 13.13
CA TRP A 83 -5.58 10.96 12.90
C TRP A 83 -6.63 11.08 14.01
N SER A 84 -6.23 11.06 15.28
CA SER A 84 -7.12 11.33 16.40
C SER A 84 -7.79 12.70 16.28
N GLY A 85 -7.05 13.73 15.85
CA GLY A 85 -7.59 15.07 15.60
C GLY A 85 -8.69 15.08 14.55
N VAL A 86 -8.54 14.33 13.45
CA VAL A 86 -9.61 14.18 12.44
C VAL A 86 -10.85 13.52 13.05
N PHE A 87 -10.67 12.46 13.83
CA PHE A 87 -11.80 11.75 14.46
C PHE A 87 -12.52 12.60 15.52
N ILE A 88 -11.78 13.38 16.31
CA ILE A 88 -12.35 14.23 17.34
C ILE A 88 -13.00 15.48 16.73
N LEU A 89 -12.31 16.17 15.82
CA LEU A 89 -12.76 17.48 15.32
C LEU A 89 -13.71 17.36 14.11
N ALA A 90 -13.38 16.51 13.13
CA ALA A 90 -14.18 16.38 11.92
C ALA A 90 -15.37 15.42 12.14
N PHE A 91 -15.13 14.28 12.80
CA PHE A 91 -16.16 13.29 13.06
C PHE A 91 -16.87 13.48 14.41
N GLN A 92 -16.39 14.38 15.27
CA GLN A 92 -17.04 14.77 16.53
C GLN A 92 -17.16 13.63 17.55
N PHE A 93 -16.25 12.65 17.51
CA PHE A 93 -16.14 11.67 18.59
C PHE A 93 -15.65 12.33 19.88
N GLN A 94 -16.09 11.85 21.05
CA GLN A 94 -15.50 12.28 22.32
C GLN A 94 -14.00 11.98 22.34
N PRO A 95 -13.17 12.78 23.05
CA PRO A 95 -11.72 12.70 22.98
C PRO A 95 -11.14 11.30 23.18
N LEU A 96 -11.68 10.52 24.12
CA LEU A 96 -11.21 9.17 24.40
C LEU A 96 -11.49 8.22 23.22
N HIS A 97 -12.73 8.19 22.70
CA HIS A 97 -13.10 7.33 21.57
C HIS A 97 -12.44 7.77 20.27
N GLY A 98 -12.34 9.08 20.02
CA GLY A 98 -11.66 9.60 18.83
C GLY A 98 -10.15 9.31 18.86
N ALA A 99 -9.53 9.36 20.04
CA ALA A 99 -8.13 8.96 20.20
C ALA A 99 -7.92 7.47 19.91
N THR A 100 -8.74 6.59 20.51
CA THR A 100 -8.61 5.14 20.35
C THR A 100 -8.96 4.69 18.93
N LEU A 101 -10.12 5.09 18.40
CA LEU A 101 -10.56 4.75 17.05
C LEU A 101 -9.63 5.36 15.99
N GLY A 102 -9.21 6.62 16.16
CA GLY A 102 -8.29 7.27 15.24
C GLY A 102 -6.94 6.56 15.17
N THR A 103 -6.37 6.19 16.33
CA THR A 103 -5.08 5.46 16.39
C THR A 103 -5.22 4.03 15.84
N LEU A 104 -6.29 3.31 16.20
CA LEU A 104 -6.54 1.97 15.71
C LEU A 104 -6.72 1.96 14.18
N THR A 105 -7.52 2.89 13.66
CA THR A 105 -7.75 3.03 12.21
C THR A 105 -6.45 3.44 11.52
N MET A 106 -5.63 4.30 12.13
CA MET A 106 -4.31 4.66 11.61
C MET A 106 -3.45 3.42 11.42
N LEU A 107 -3.31 2.59 12.44
CA LEU A 107 -2.47 1.39 12.39
C LEU A 107 -2.98 0.38 11.35
N VAL A 108 -4.29 0.11 11.32
CA VAL A 108 -4.85 -0.89 10.40
C VAL A 108 -4.82 -0.40 8.96
N VAL A 109 -5.31 0.81 8.70
CA VAL A 109 -5.49 1.31 7.34
C VAL A 109 -4.17 1.74 6.72
N SER A 110 -3.24 2.33 7.48
CA SER A 110 -1.94 2.70 6.92
C SER A 110 -1.15 1.47 6.44
N GLY A 111 -1.19 0.36 7.18
CA GLY A 111 -0.55 -0.89 6.78
C GLY A 111 -1.19 -1.49 5.54
N LEU A 112 -2.50 -1.72 5.58
CA LEU A 112 -3.24 -2.33 4.47
C LEU A 112 -3.16 -1.49 3.19
N ALA A 113 -3.34 -0.18 3.29
CA ALA A 113 -3.33 0.69 2.13
C ALA A 113 -1.93 0.83 1.55
N THR A 114 -0.87 0.86 2.38
CA THR A 114 0.51 0.92 1.88
C THR A 114 0.91 -0.37 1.17
N MET A 115 0.52 -1.54 1.71
CA MET A 115 0.70 -2.83 1.02
C MET A 115 -0.06 -2.87 -0.31
N GLY A 116 -1.29 -2.36 -0.35
CA GLY A 116 -2.09 -2.26 -1.59
C GLY A 116 -1.43 -1.37 -2.64
N VAL A 117 -0.96 -0.18 -2.25
CA VAL A 117 -0.25 0.74 -3.15
C VAL A 117 1.06 0.10 -3.64
N GLN A 118 1.86 -0.50 -2.77
CA GLN A 118 3.10 -1.17 -3.15
C GLN A 118 2.85 -2.31 -4.14
N SER A 119 1.82 -3.13 -3.92
CA SER A 119 1.45 -4.23 -4.82
C SER A 119 1.11 -3.75 -6.24
N LEU A 120 0.48 -2.58 -6.36
CA LEU A 120 0.04 -2.02 -7.64
C LEU A 120 1.10 -1.15 -8.33
N THR A 121 2.03 -0.58 -7.58
CA THR A 121 3.02 0.38 -8.10
C THR A 121 4.42 -0.21 -8.26
N THR A 122 4.74 -1.34 -7.61
CA THR A 122 6.03 -2.00 -7.77
C THR A 122 6.11 -2.68 -9.14
N PRO A 123 7.07 -2.31 -10.01
CA PRO A 123 7.26 -2.98 -11.29
C PRO A 123 7.54 -4.46 -11.05
N ARG A 124 6.70 -5.33 -11.62
CA ARG A 124 6.96 -6.78 -11.56
C ARG A 124 8.25 -7.07 -12.32
N PRO A 125 9.19 -7.84 -11.76
CA PRO A 125 10.30 -8.37 -12.52
C PRO A 125 9.72 -9.06 -13.76
N ALA A 126 10.15 -8.66 -14.95
CA ALA A 126 9.73 -9.33 -16.16
C ALA A 126 10.13 -10.81 -16.02
N LEU A 127 9.14 -11.69 -15.91
CA LEU A 127 9.38 -13.13 -15.96
C LEU A 127 10.16 -13.37 -17.27
N PRO A 128 11.34 -14.01 -17.22
CA PRO A 128 12.07 -14.32 -18.43
C PRO A 128 11.11 -15.07 -19.35
N SER A 129 10.90 -14.52 -20.55
CA SER A 129 10.02 -15.11 -21.55
C SER A 129 10.34 -16.59 -21.68
N ILE A 130 9.32 -17.46 -21.71
CA ILE A 130 9.51 -18.91 -21.85
C ILE A 130 10.33 -19.23 -23.12
N ARG A 131 10.39 -18.32 -24.11
CA ARG A 131 11.30 -18.42 -25.27
C ARG A 131 12.79 -18.26 -24.96
N SER A 132 13.15 -17.66 -23.83
CA SER A 132 14.54 -17.52 -23.34
C SER A 132 15.02 -18.71 -22.51
N LEU A 133 14.12 -19.64 -22.15
CA LEU A 133 14.48 -21.02 -21.82
C LEU A 133 14.85 -21.72 -23.13
N SER A 134 15.95 -21.27 -23.73
CA SER A 134 16.59 -21.92 -24.86
C SER A 134 16.85 -23.38 -24.48
N THR A 135 16.10 -24.26 -25.13
CA THR A 135 16.39 -25.66 -25.46
C THR A 135 17.37 -26.35 -24.50
N PRO A 136 16.93 -27.33 -23.68
CA PRO A 136 17.87 -28.21 -23.00
C PRO A 136 18.86 -28.74 -24.03
N LYS A 137 20.15 -28.43 -23.90
CA LYS A 137 21.19 -29.03 -24.73
C LYS A 137 21.05 -30.53 -24.54
N ALA A 138 20.55 -31.23 -25.56
CA ALA A 138 20.36 -32.66 -25.48
C ALA A 138 21.74 -33.31 -25.29
N ILE A 139 22.04 -33.73 -24.07
CA ILE A 139 23.21 -34.55 -23.75
C ILE A 139 22.88 -35.98 -24.21
N ARG A 140 22.78 -36.17 -25.52
CA ARG A 140 22.93 -37.50 -26.13
C ARG A 140 24.23 -37.48 -26.89
N GLN A 141 25.31 -37.83 -26.19
CA GLN A 141 26.52 -38.27 -26.87
C GLN A 141 26.16 -39.57 -27.62
N PRO A 142 26.35 -39.66 -28.94
CA PRO A 142 26.22 -40.94 -29.61
C PRO A 142 27.34 -41.86 -29.09
N ILE A 143 26.93 -42.96 -28.44
CA ILE A 143 27.79 -44.11 -28.15
C ILE A 143 28.01 -44.81 -29.50
N GLY A 144 28.88 -44.25 -30.32
CA GLY A 144 29.28 -44.80 -31.61
C GLY A 144 30.79 -44.64 -31.76
N PRO A 145 31.50 -45.60 -32.39
CA PRO A 145 32.95 -45.53 -32.51
C PRO A 145 33.35 -44.25 -33.25
N ARG A 146 34.12 -43.40 -32.59
CA ARG A 146 34.72 -42.21 -33.20
C ARG A 146 35.74 -42.67 -34.23
N ALA A 147 35.41 -42.55 -35.52
CA ALA A 147 36.40 -42.70 -36.58
C ALA A 147 37.44 -41.58 -36.41
N LEU A 148 38.69 -41.97 -36.12
CA LEU A 148 39.82 -41.05 -36.08
C LEU A 148 40.14 -40.60 -37.52
N PRO A 149 40.38 -39.30 -37.77
CA PRO A 149 40.90 -38.85 -39.06
C PRO A 149 42.29 -39.46 -39.27
N LYS A 150 42.47 -40.16 -40.40
CA LYS A 150 43.76 -40.72 -40.83
C LYS A 150 44.74 -39.56 -41.02
N ALA A 151 45.80 -39.53 -40.21
CA ALA A 151 46.91 -38.61 -40.39
C ALA A 151 47.52 -38.85 -41.78
N ALA A 152 47.63 -37.79 -42.58
CA ALA A 152 48.45 -37.81 -43.78
C ALA A 152 49.91 -37.83 -43.33
N GLU A 153 50.59 -38.94 -43.60
CA GLU A 153 52.05 -39.06 -43.54
C GLU A 153 52.68 -38.49 -44.82
N PRO A 154 53.98 -38.09 -44.77
CA PRO A 154 54.60 -37.04 -45.58
C PRO A 154 54.75 -37.34 -47.08
#